data_AF-A0AA47L7W7-F1
#
_entry.id   AF-A0AA47L7W7-F1
#
_cell.length_a   1.000
_cell.length_b   1.000
_cell.length_c   1.000
_cell.angle_alpha   90.00
_cell.angle_beta   90.00
_cell.angle_gamma   90.00
#
_symmetry.space_group_name_H-M   'P 1'
#
loop_
_entity.id
_entity.type
_entity.pdbx_description
1 polymer ?
#
loop_
_entity_poly.entity_id
_entity_poly.type
_entity_poly.pdbx_seq_one_letter_code
_entity_poly.pdbx_strand_id
1 'polypeptide(L)'
;MIAKFKGSKAWNAYMAYLGFILHLPRARTMRIQGLVDHDQAKQYFTSLDAENKKTVIMDLMEFQRIDYYDMMALVAVHENKHGMSIDASSIDNYELPELAEMVLETLVKCSTLKDAGLFF
;
A
#
# COMPACT_ATOMS: atom_id res chain seq x y z
N MET A 1 -1.37 1.42 13.37
CA MET A 1 0.08 1.20 13.60
C MET A 1 0.40 -0.25 13.27
N ILE A 2 1.34 -0.45 12.34
CA ILE A 2 1.79 -1.77 11.91
C ILE A 2 2.60 -2.41 13.04
N ALA A 3 2.04 -3.43 13.68
CA ALA A 3 2.67 -4.07 14.82
C ALA A 3 3.57 -5.25 14.43
N LYS A 4 3.17 -6.04 13.40
CA LYS A 4 3.90 -7.23 12.93
C LYS A 4 3.75 -7.41 11.42
N PHE A 5 4.73 -6.89 10.67
CA PHE A 5 4.88 -7.18 9.25
C PHE A 5 5.67 -8.49 9.04
N LYS A 6 5.06 -9.64 9.36
CA LYS A 6 5.67 -10.97 9.17
C LYS A 6 4.64 -12.05 8.79
N GLY A 7 5.13 -13.18 8.28
CA GLY A 7 4.31 -14.34 7.95
C GLY A 7 3.32 -14.10 6.81
N SER A 8 2.24 -14.89 6.76
CA SER A 8 1.24 -14.84 5.67
C SER A 8 0.53 -13.49 5.55
N LYS A 9 0.35 -12.75 6.65
CA LYS A 9 -0.27 -11.42 6.61
C LYS A 9 0.59 -10.40 5.88
N ALA A 10 1.89 -10.38 6.17
CA ALA A 10 2.85 -9.55 5.44
C ALA A 10 2.96 -9.94 3.97
N TRP A 11 2.95 -11.25 3.68
CA TRP A 11 2.92 -11.74 2.30
C TRP A 11 1.69 -11.23 1.55
N ASN A 12 0.49 -11.39 2.11
CA ASN A 12 -0.75 -10.95 1.47
C ASN A 12 -0.78 -9.42 1.27
N ALA A 13 -0.37 -8.66 2.28
CA ALA A 13 -0.25 -7.20 2.17
C ALA A 13 0.75 -6.78 1.07
N TYR A 14 1.86 -7.51 0.93
CA TYR A 14 2.85 -7.26 -0.10
C TYR A 14 2.34 -7.65 -1.51
N MET A 15 1.59 -8.74 -1.64
CA MET A 15 0.97 -9.12 -2.92
C MET A 15 -0.08 -8.09 -3.38
N ALA A 16 -0.91 -7.59 -2.45
CA ALA A 16 -1.84 -6.49 -2.72
C ALA A 16 -1.07 -5.23 -3.18
N TYR A 17 0.04 -4.91 -2.50
CA TYR A 17 0.92 -3.81 -2.91
C TYR A 17 1.49 -4.01 -4.32
N LEU A 18 1.99 -5.20 -4.67
CA LEU A 18 2.54 -5.47 -6.01
C LEU A 18 1.51 -5.31 -7.11
N GLY A 19 0.30 -5.86 -6.92
CA GLY A 19 -0.81 -5.70 -7.87
C GLY A 19 -1.19 -4.23 -8.05
N PHE A 20 -1.15 -3.45 -6.97
CA PHE A 20 -1.42 -2.03 -7.01
C PHE A 20 -0.32 -1.23 -7.71
N ILE A 21 0.95 -1.43 -7.34
CA ILE A 21 2.08 -0.62 -7.82
C ILE A 21 2.48 -0.92 -9.26
N LEU A 22 2.08 -2.06 -9.83
CA LEU A 22 2.27 -2.36 -11.27
C LEU A 22 1.66 -1.27 -12.17
N HIS A 23 0.65 -0.56 -11.67
CA HIS A 23 -0.05 0.50 -12.41
C HIS A 23 0.55 1.88 -12.19
N LEU A 24 1.69 2.00 -11.50
CA LEU A 24 2.31 3.28 -11.12
C LEU A 24 2.47 4.29 -12.26
N PRO A 25 2.88 3.93 -13.50
CA PRO A 25 2.93 4.88 -14.61
C PRO A 25 1.59 5.58 -14.96
N ARG A 26 0.46 5.01 -14.51
CA ARG A 26 -0.88 5.58 -14.72
C ARG A 26 -1.25 6.65 -13.71
N ALA A 27 -0.55 6.72 -12.56
CA ALA A 27 -0.78 7.76 -11.57
C ALA A 27 -0.62 9.15 -12.21
N ARG A 28 -1.49 10.09 -11.84
CA ARG A 28 -1.51 11.44 -12.40
C ARG A 28 -0.14 12.13 -12.25
N THR A 29 0.47 12.05 -11.07
CA THR A 29 1.82 12.57 -10.81
C THR A 29 2.88 12.03 -11.78
N MET A 30 2.83 10.75 -12.18
CA MET A 30 3.78 10.18 -13.14
C MET A 30 3.54 10.70 -14.56
N ARG A 31 2.27 10.75 -14.97
CA ARG A 31 1.87 11.26 -16.30
C ARG A 31 2.30 12.71 -16.51
N ILE A 32 2.16 13.56 -15.50
CA ILE A 32 2.58 14.97 -15.55
C ILE A 32 4.09 15.09 -15.77
N GLN A 33 4.87 14.19 -15.18
CA GLN A 33 6.33 14.16 -15.29
C GLN A 33 6.84 13.42 -16.54
N GLY A 34 5.94 12.86 -17.36
CA GLY A 34 6.32 12.07 -18.54
C GLY A 34 6.93 10.71 -18.21
N LEU A 35 6.75 10.21 -16.98
CA LEU A 35 7.27 8.91 -16.52
C LEU A 35 6.32 7.79 -16.98
N VAL A 36 6.43 7.41 -18.26
CA VAL A 36 5.55 6.42 -18.90
C VAL A 36 6.06 4.99 -18.80
N ASP A 37 7.34 4.82 -18.50
CA ASP A 37 7.98 3.52 -18.28
C ASP A 37 7.90 3.07 -16.82
N HIS A 38 7.75 1.76 -16.60
CA HIS A 38 7.59 1.19 -15.27
C HIS A 38 8.84 1.38 -14.41
N ASP A 39 10.04 1.17 -14.97
CA ASP A 39 11.28 1.28 -14.21
C ASP A 39 11.58 2.74 -13.85
N GLN A 40 11.32 3.67 -14.76
CA GLN A 40 11.41 5.11 -14.49
C GLN A 40 10.44 5.54 -13.38
N ALA A 41 9.18 5.10 -13.45
CA ALA A 41 8.19 5.41 -12.43
C ALA A 41 8.59 4.79 -11.07
N LYS A 42 9.10 3.56 -11.05
CA LYS A 42 9.61 2.88 -9.83
C LYS A 42 10.79 3.65 -9.24
N GLN A 43 11.77 4.02 -10.05
CA GLN A 43 12.95 4.78 -9.59
C GLN A 43 12.55 6.12 -8.98
N TYR A 44 11.64 6.84 -9.65
CA TYR A 44 11.11 8.08 -9.09
C TYR A 44 10.38 7.84 -7.78
N PHE A 45 9.40 6.93 -7.74
CA PHE A 45 8.60 6.65 -6.54
C PHE A 45 9.45 6.19 -5.35
N THR A 46 10.47 5.36 -5.58
CA THR A 46 11.37 4.89 -4.51
C THR A 46 12.25 6.00 -3.96
N SER A 47 12.54 7.04 -4.76
CA SER A 47 13.31 8.22 -4.32
C SER A 47 12.51 9.20 -3.44
N LEU A 48 11.18 9.07 -3.40
CA LEU A 48 10.31 9.96 -2.62
C LEU A 48 10.33 9.64 -1.12
N ASP A 49 10.08 10.68 -0.31
CA ASP A 49 9.74 10.50 1.10
C ASP A 49 8.33 9.88 1.27
N ALA A 50 7.98 9.53 2.52
CA ALA A 50 6.72 8.85 2.81
C ALA A 50 5.48 9.65 2.42
N GLU A 51 5.46 10.97 2.64
CA GLU A 51 4.31 11.83 2.36
C GLU A 51 4.09 12.00 0.85
N ASN A 52 5.17 12.18 0.10
CA ASN A 52 5.12 12.23 -1.35
C ASN A 52 4.72 10.86 -1.94
N LYS A 53 5.15 9.74 -1.34
CA LYS A 53 4.66 8.40 -1.71
C LYS A 53 3.16 8.25 -1.49
N LYS A 54 2.62 8.72 -0.35
CA LYS A 54 1.18 8.72 -0.09
C LYS A 54 0.43 9.48 -1.18
N THR A 55 0.91 10.65 -1.57
CA THR A 55 0.32 11.46 -2.65
C THR A 55 0.25 10.69 -3.97
N VAL A 56 1.36 10.05 -4.38
CA VAL A 56 1.39 9.24 -5.60
C VAL A 56 0.46 8.02 -5.51
N ILE A 57 0.38 7.38 -4.35
CA ILE A 57 -0.54 6.26 -4.11
C ILE A 57 -2.00 6.72 -4.24
N MET A 58 -2.36 7.86 -3.65
CA MET A 58 -3.72 8.42 -3.77
C MET A 58 -4.07 8.75 -5.23
N ASP A 59 -3.15 9.36 -5.98
CA ASP A 59 -3.30 9.58 -7.42
C ASP A 59 -3.53 8.27 -8.19
N LEU A 60 -2.86 7.19 -7.78
CA LEU A 60 -3.01 5.89 -8.40
C LEU A 60 -4.36 5.25 -8.06
N MET A 61 -4.93 5.51 -6.88
CA MET A 61 -6.25 5.03 -6.48
C MET A 61 -7.38 5.58 -7.36
N GLU A 62 -7.20 6.74 -8.00
CA GLU A 62 -8.14 7.25 -9.01
C GLU A 62 -8.26 6.32 -10.22
N PHE A 63 -7.21 5.52 -10.47
CA PHE A 63 -7.13 4.60 -11.60
C PHE A 63 -7.34 3.13 -11.18
N GLN A 64 -6.54 2.67 -10.22
CA GLN A 64 -6.57 1.30 -9.71
C GLN A 64 -7.26 1.29 -8.35
N ARG A 65 -8.44 0.68 -8.28
CA ARG A 65 -9.16 0.52 -7.01
C ARG A 65 -8.55 -0.60 -6.19
N ILE A 66 -8.54 -0.42 -4.87
CA ILE A 66 -8.27 -1.48 -3.91
C ILE A 66 -9.60 -2.15 -3.59
N ASP A 67 -9.71 -3.44 -3.90
CA ASP A 67 -10.93 -4.19 -3.63
C ASP A 67 -11.02 -4.62 -2.15
N TYR A 68 -12.11 -5.30 -1.80
CA TYR A 68 -12.32 -5.75 -0.43
C TYR A 68 -11.20 -6.68 0.07
N TYR A 69 -10.73 -7.63 -0.74
CA TYR A 69 -9.75 -8.61 -0.31
C TYR A 69 -8.36 -8.00 -0.13
N ASP A 70 -7.96 -7.13 -1.05
CA ASP A 70 -6.71 -6.39 -0.95
C ASP A 70 -6.75 -5.43 0.26
N MET A 71 -7.86 -4.72 0.45
CA MET A 71 -8.05 -3.86 1.62
C MET A 71 -7.92 -4.68 2.92
N MET A 72 -8.61 -5.82 3.02
CA MET A 72 -8.51 -6.72 4.17
C MET A 72 -7.07 -7.18 4.42
N ALA A 73 -6.34 -7.54 3.36
CA ALA A 73 -4.93 -7.94 3.47
C ALA A 73 -4.05 -6.80 3.98
N LEU A 74 -4.27 -5.57 3.51
CA LEU A 74 -3.51 -4.38 3.88
C LEU A 74 -3.78 -3.92 5.32
N VAL A 75 -5.01 -4.07 5.82
CA VAL A 75 -5.33 -3.70 7.22
C VAL A 75 -4.97 -4.80 8.22
N ALA A 76 -4.90 -6.07 7.81
CA ALA A 76 -4.65 -7.20 8.72
C ALA A 76 -3.26 -7.20 9.38
N VAL A 77 -2.31 -6.40 8.90
CA VAL A 77 -0.98 -6.20 9.51
C VAL A 77 -0.98 -5.15 10.63
N HIS A 78 -2.09 -4.44 10.82
CA HIS A 78 -2.31 -3.52 11.93
C HIS A 78 -2.93 -4.27 13.12
N GLU A 79 -2.74 -3.71 14.31
CA GLU A 79 -3.36 -4.19 15.54
C GLU A 79 -4.33 -3.13 16.08
N ASN A 80 -5.39 -3.61 16.74
CA ASN A 80 -6.33 -2.77 17.48
C ASN A 80 -5.74 -2.35 18.84
N LYS A 81 -6.51 -1.56 19.62
CA LYS A 81 -6.11 -1.09 20.95
C LYS A 81 -5.80 -2.20 21.97
N HIS A 82 -6.17 -3.44 21.69
CA HIS A 82 -5.91 -4.63 22.52
C HIS A 82 -4.77 -5.50 21.98
N GLY A 83 -4.05 -5.07 20.94
CA GLY A 83 -2.96 -5.83 20.32
C GLY A 83 -3.42 -7.01 19.46
N MET A 84 -4.72 -7.06 19.09
CA MET A 84 -5.24 -8.08 18.18
C MET A 84 -5.20 -7.55 16.76
N SER A 85 -4.81 -8.39 15.80
CA SER A 85 -4.84 -7.99 14.40
C SER A 85 -6.27 -7.66 13.94
N ILE A 86 -6.39 -6.74 13.00
CA ILE A 86 -7.66 -6.43 12.36
C ILE A 86 -8.05 -7.58 11.41
N ASP A 87 -9.32 -7.94 11.42
CA ASP A 87 -9.92 -8.97 10.57
C ASP A 87 -11.40 -8.64 10.29
N ALA A 88 -12.09 -9.53 9.57
CA ALA A 88 -13.48 -9.31 9.17
C ALA A 88 -14.45 -9.17 10.36
N SER A 89 -14.09 -9.64 11.55
CA SER A 89 -14.94 -9.50 12.75
C SER A 89 -14.78 -8.15 13.45
N SER A 90 -13.71 -7.41 13.13
CA SER A 90 -13.31 -6.20 13.86
C SER A 90 -13.21 -4.96 12.98
N ILE A 91 -13.19 -5.12 11.66
CA ILE A 91 -13.00 -4.02 10.71
C ILE A 91 -14.13 -2.98 10.74
N ASP A 92 -15.36 -3.39 11.01
CA ASP A 92 -16.53 -2.49 11.07
C ASP A 92 -16.49 -1.54 12.28
N ASN A 93 -15.52 -1.68 13.19
CA ASN A 93 -15.30 -0.73 14.29
C ASN A 93 -14.47 0.50 13.89
N TYR A 94 -14.01 0.56 12.64
CA TYR A 94 -13.13 1.62 12.14
C TYR A 94 -13.87 2.50 11.16
N GLU A 95 -13.70 3.81 11.32
CA GLU A 95 -14.23 4.81 10.40
C GLU A 95 -13.42 4.81 9.10
N LEU A 96 -14.06 5.28 8.02
CA LEU A 96 -13.45 5.36 6.70
C LEU A 96 -12.06 6.04 6.70
N PRO A 97 -11.83 7.18 7.39
CA PRO A 97 -10.51 7.81 7.43
C PRO A 97 -9.45 6.95 8.11
N GLU A 98 -9.82 6.15 9.11
CA GLU A 98 -8.90 5.27 9.82
C GLU A 98 -8.47 4.11 8.93
N LEU A 99 -9.43 3.51 8.21
CA LEU A 99 -9.15 2.47 7.22
C LEU A 99 -8.27 2.98 6.08
N ALA A 100 -8.56 4.18 5.56
CA ALA A 100 -7.76 4.80 4.52
C ALA A 100 -6.31 5.03 4.97
N GLU A 101 -6.10 5.57 6.17
CA GLU A 101 -4.75 5.78 6.71
C GLU A 101 -4.01 4.44 6.91
N MET A 102 -4.66 3.42 7.45
CA MET A 102 -4.05 2.10 7.63
C MET A 102 -3.64 1.47 6.29
N VAL A 103 -4.47 1.59 5.26
CA VAL A 103 -4.15 1.14 3.90
C VAL A 103 -2.93 1.89 3.36
N LEU A 104 -2.89 3.22 3.46
CA LEU A 104 -1.77 4.04 3.00
C LEU A 104 -0.49 3.73 3.76
N GLU A 105 -0.55 3.61 5.09
CA GLU A 105 0.58 3.21 5.93
C GLU A 105 1.17 1.87 5.48
N THR A 106 0.32 0.87 5.20
CA THR A 106 0.77 -0.44 4.74
C THR A 106 1.40 -0.38 3.36
N LEU A 107 0.79 0.32 2.39
CA LEU A 107 1.34 0.45 1.04
C LEU A 107 2.70 1.17 1.04
N VAL A 108 2.83 2.25 1.84
CA VAL A 108 4.11 2.93 2.02
C VAL A 108 5.11 2.00 2.70
N LYS A 109 4.71 1.26 3.73
CA LYS A 109 5.58 0.28 4.39
C LYS A 109 6.12 -0.75 3.41
N CYS A 110 5.25 -1.34 2.58
CA CYS A 110 5.65 -2.28 1.52
C CYS A 110 6.70 -1.67 0.58
N SER A 111 6.53 -0.40 0.18
CA SER A 111 7.50 0.29 -0.69
C SER A 111 8.89 0.53 -0.09
N THR A 112 9.03 0.40 1.24
CA THR A 112 10.31 0.59 1.95
C THR A 112 11.03 -0.71 2.26
N LEU A 113 10.36 -1.84 2.07
CA LEU A 113 11.00 -3.14 2.15
C LEU A 113 11.89 -3.24 0.91
N LYS A 114 13.22 -3.09 1.10
CA LYS A 114 14.21 -3.41 0.07
C LYS A 114 13.82 -4.77 -0.49
N ASP A 115 13.53 -4.83 -1.80
CA ASP A 115 13.04 -6.00 -2.53
C ASP A 115 13.53 -7.28 -1.85
N ALA A 116 12.63 -7.96 -1.13
CA ALA A 116 12.96 -9.13 -0.30
C ALA A 116 13.25 -10.37 -1.16
N GLY A 117 13.82 -10.17 -2.35
CA GLY A 117 13.90 -11.14 -3.43
C GLY A 117 12.53 -11.54 -4.00
N LEU A 118 11.47 -10.82 -3.65
CA LEU A 118 10.10 -11.13 -4.04
C LEU A 118 9.67 -10.19 -5.17
N PHE A 119 10.19 -10.52 -6.35
CA PHE A 119 9.98 -9.89 -7.64
C PHE A 119 10.60 -8.47 -7.77
N PHE A 120 11.56 -8.41 -8.71
CA PHE A 120 12.51 -7.35 -9.07
C PHE A 120 13.78 -7.31 -8.21
#